data_AF-A0A4Z2J9A3-F1
#
_entry.id   AF-A0A4Z2J9A3-F1
#
_cell.length_a   1.000
_cell.length_b   1.000
_cell.length_c   1.000
_cell.angle_alpha   90.00
_cell.angle_beta   90.00
_cell.angle_gamma   90.00
#
_symmetry.space_group_name_H-M   'P 1'
#
loop_
_entity.id
_entity.type
_entity.pdbx_description
1 polymer ?
#
loop_
_entity_poly.entity_id
_entity_poly.type
_entity_poly.pdbx_seq_one_letter_code
_entity_poly.pdbx_strand_id
1 'polypeptide(L)'
;MSFLPTGTGYSTIVIQLYSRLYIIILAWALLYFFYCFRDPLPWATCNNPWNTDRCVDLTATNWTAIHGGNLTVNWTSGNLSESSASEFWHRGILSMSGGIQEVGSVKWELLLCLLACWVACYFCIWKGVRFTGKTTAVMSVCLNE
;
A
#
# COMPACT_ATOMS: atom_id res chain seq x y z
N MET A 1 14.21 43.94 -1.78
CA MET A 1 14.02 42.80 -2.71
C MET A 1 13.87 41.56 -1.86
N SER A 2 12.71 40.92 -1.94
CA SER A 2 12.12 40.00 -0.97
C SER A 2 12.87 38.67 -0.80
N PHE A 3 13.17 38.30 0.45
CA PHE A 3 13.64 36.98 0.92
C PHE A 3 12.52 35.90 0.89
N LEU A 4 11.32 36.25 0.42
CA LEU A 4 10.11 35.42 0.37
C LEU A 4 10.10 34.27 -0.68
N PRO A 5 10.67 34.38 -1.89
CA PRO A 5 10.55 33.34 -2.90
C PRO A 5 11.42 32.10 -2.63
N THR A 6 12.46 32.21 -1.79
CA THR A 6 13.32 31.08 -1.44
C THR A 6 12.60 30.07 -0.54
N GLY A 7 11.74 30.55 0.37
CA GLY A 7 10.97 29.70 1.28
C GLY A 7 9.99 28.77 0.56
N THR A 8 9.30 29.28 -0.47
CA THR A 8 8.37 28.49 -1.30
C THR A 8 9.09 27.36 -2.04
N GLY A 9 10.33 27.59 -2.50
CA GLY A 9 11.16 26.57 -3.13
C GLY A 9 11.41 25.38 -2.19
N TYR A 10 11.88 25.63 -0.97
CA TYR A 10 12.11 24.58 0.02
C TYR A 10 10.82 23.84 0.39
N SER A 11 9.70 24.55 0.57
CA SER A 11 8.40 23.92 0.83
C SER A 11 7.97 22.99 -0.31
N THR A 12 8.16 23.40 -1.57
CA THR A 12 7.82 22.53 -2.72
C THR A 12 8.68 21.27 -2.79
N ILE A 13 9.98 21.34 -2.49
CA ILE A 13 10.85 20.15 -2.44
C ILE A 13 10.37 19.17 -1.37
N VAL A 14 9.99 19.68 -0.19
CA VAL A 14 9.45 18.88 0.92
C VAL A 14 8.13 18.23 0.54
N ILE A 15 7.20 18.97 -0.07
CA ILE A 15 5.93 18.43 -0.57
C ILE A 15 6.18 17.32 -1.61
N GLN A 16 7.15 17.51 -2.50
CA GLN A 16 7.53 16.50 -3.49
C GLN A 16 8.26 15.28 -2.89
N LEU A 17 8.81 15.40 -1.68
CA LEU A 17 9.32 14.24 -0.95
C LEU A 17 8.16 13.42 -0.37
N TYR A 18 7.15 14.07 0.20
CA TYR A 18 5.96 13.39 0.71
C TYR A 18 5.17 12.68 -0.40
N SER A 19 5.09 13.27 -1.61
CA SER A 19 4.42 12.62 -2.74
C SER A 19 5.09 11.31 -3.15
N ARG A 20 6.43 11.20 -3.04
CA ARG A 20 7.16 9.95 -3.28
C ARG A 20 6.81 8.85 -2.28
N LEU A 21 6.56 9.20 -1.01
CA LEU A 21 6.13 8.22 0.00
C LEU A 21 4.71 7.72 -0.28
N TYR A 22 3.83 8.59 -0.79
CA TYR A 22 2.46 8.22 -1.12
C TYR A 22 2.37 7.19 -2.26
N ILE A 23 3.31 7.21 -3.20
CA ILE A 23 3.40 6.23 -4.29
C ILE A 23 3.60 4.79 -3.75
N ILE A 24 4.24 4.63 -2.59
CA ILE A 24 4.42 3.32 -1.95
C ILE A 24 3.08 2.75 -1.49
N ILE A 25 2.23 3.60 -0.89
CA ILE A 25 0.88 3.21 -0.45
C ILE A 25 0.01 2.84 -1.66
N LEU A 26 0.12 3.61 -2.75
CA LEU A 26 -0.58 3.28 -4.01
C LEU A 26 -0.12 1.95 -4.59
N ALA A 27 1.17 1.61 -4.49
CA ALA A 27 1.67 0.31 -4.93
C ALA A 27 1.09 -0.85 -4.10
N TRP A 28 0.94 -0.68 -2.77
CA TRP A 28 0.23 -1.67 -1.96
C TRP A 28 -1.22 -1.82 -2.41
N ALA A 29 -1.95 -0.70 -2.59
CA ALA A 29 -3.35 -0.74 -3.03
C ALA A 29 -3.51 -1.43 -4.40
N LEU A 30 -2.63 -1.12 -5.36
CA LEU A 30 -2.65 -1.73 -6.69
C LEU A 30 -2.31 -3.23 -6.64
N LEU A 31 -1.40 -3.65 -5.77
CA LEU A 31 -1.10 -5.06 -5.54
C LEU A 31 -2.33 -5.81 -4.96
N TYR A 32 -2.98 -5.23 -3.96
CA TYR A 32 -4.23 -5.77 -3.40
C TYR A 32 -5.34 -5.87 -4.44
N PHE A 33 -5.46 -4.84 -5.30
CA PHE A 33 -6.41 -4.84 -6.41
C PHE A 33 -6.19 -6.03 -7.34
N PHE A 34 -4.95 -6.34 -7.71
CA PHE A 34 -4.65 -7.52 -8.52
C PHE A 34 -4.95 -8.84 -7.79
N TYR A 35 -4.73 -8.90 -6.48
CA TYR A 35 -5.05 -10.09 -5.69
C TYR A 35 -6.55 -10.36 -5.55
N CYS A 36 -7.41 -9.35 -5.69
CA CYS A 36 -8.86 -9.55 -5.68
C CYS A 36 -9.37 -10.43 -6.84
N PHE A 37 -8.59 -10.62 -7.91
CA PHE A 37 -8.93 -11.52 -9.01
C PHE A 37 -8.45 -12.97 -8.80
N ARG A 38 -7.81 -13.27 -7.67
CA ARG A 38 -7.38 -14.64 -7.34
C ARG A 38 -8.44 -15.35 -6.51
N ASP A 39 -8.80 -16.56 -6.92
CA ASP A 39 -9.69 -17.47 -6.19
C ASP A 39 -8.91 -18.74 -5.80
N PRO A 40 -8.72 -19.05 -4.50
CA PRO A 40 -9.14 -18.28 -3.33
C PRO A 40 -8.26 -17.04 -3.07
N LEU A 41 -8.81 -16.06 -2.37
CA LEU A 41 -8.06 -14.85 -2.00
C LEU A 41 -6.85 -15.23 -1.12
N PRO A 42 -5.67 -14.62 -1.33
CA PRO A 42 -4.44 -15.01 -0.62
C PRO A 42 -4.52 -14.89 0.90
N TRP A 43 -5.31 -13.94 1.41
CA TRP A 43 -5.53 -13.70 2.84
C TRP A 43 -6.79 -14.37 3.41
N ALA A 44 -7.48 -15.19 2.62
CA ALA A 44 -8.71 -15.84 3.08
C ALA A 44 -8.42 -17.09 3.93
N THR A 45 -7.31 -17.80 3.67
CA THR A 45 -7.05 -19.10 4.29
C THR A 45 -5.73 -19.13 5.05
N CYS A 46 -5.62 -20.03 6.04
CA CYS A 46 -4.35 -20.25 6.73
C CYS A 46 -3.40 -21.21 5.99
N ASN A 47 -3.79 -21.76 4.85
CA ASN A 47 -2.99 -22.74 4.10
C ASN A 47 -2.03 -22.09 3.09
N ASN A 48 -1.11 -21.25 3.57
CA ASN A 48 -0.16 -20.53 2.73
C ASN A 48 1.26 -20.62 3.31
N PRO A 49 2.31 -20.51 2.47
CA PRO A 49 3.70 -20.69 2.91
C PRO A 49 4.20 -19.59 3.87
N TRP A 50 3.51 -18.46 3.97
CA TRP A 50 3.85 -17.37 4.88
C TRP A 50 3.18 -17.47 6.26
N ASN A 51 2.23 -18.40 6.44
CA ASN A 51 1.48 -18.51 7.68
C ASN A 51 2.22 -19.34 8.74
N THR A 52 2.07 -18.94 9.99
CA THR A 52 2.54 -19.71 11.15
C THR A 52 1.45 -20.58 11.78
N ASP A 53 1.87 -21.45 12.72
CA ASP A 53 0.96 -22.28 13.54
C ASP A 53 -0.04 -21.47 14.37
N ARG A 54 0.13 -20.15 14.46
CA ARG A 54 -0.74 -19.22 15.18
C ARG A 54 -1.82 -18.58 14.28
N CYS A 55 -1.84 -18.91 12.99
CA CYS A 55 -2.82 -18.40 12.05
C CYS A 55 -4.22 -18.92 12.36
N VAL A 56 -5.19 -18.01 12.47
CA VAL A 56 -6.61 -18.34 12.59
C VAL A 56 -7.40 -17.87 11.36
N ASP A 57 -8.20 -18.79 10.83
CA ASP A 57 -9.13 -18.54 9.73
C ASP A 57 -10.53 -18.33 10.33
N LEU A 58 -10.99 -17.07 10.32
CA LEU A 58 -12.29 -16.68 10.85
C LEU A 58 -13.47 -17.27 10.03
N THR A 59 -13.22 -17.66 8.78
CA THR A 59 -14.24 -18.26 7.91
C THR A 59 -14.37 -19.76 8.14
N ALA A 60 -13.27 -20.43 8.50
CA ALA A 60 -13.27 -21.86 8.83
C ALA A 60 -13.71 -22.16 10.27
N THR A 61 -13.70 -21.17 11.17
CA THR A 61 -14.25 -21.35 12.52
C THR A 61 -15.77 -21.45 12.48
N ASN A 62 -16.31 -22.61 12.84
CA ASN A 62 -17.74 -22.77 13.11
C ASN A 62 -18.14 -21.84 14.26
N TRP A 63 -18.85 -20.75 13.94
CA TRP A 63 -19.37 -19.77 14.91
C TRP A 63 -20.24 -20.42 16.00
N THR A 64 -20.87 -21.55 15.69
CA THR A 64 -21.64 -22.38 16.63
C THR A 64 -20.76 -23.04 17.69
N ALA A 65 -19.52 -23.39 17.38
CA ALA A 65 -18.57 -23.97 18.33
C ALA A 65 -17.94 -22.92 19.26
N ILE A 66 -17.89 -21.64 18.82
CA ILE A 66 -17.45 -20.49 19.63
C ILE A 66 -18.52 -20.14 20.68
N HIS A 67 -19.78 -20.04 20.28
CA HIS A 67 -20.89 -19.76 21.21
C HIS A 67 -21.28 -20.97 22.07
N GLY A 68 -21.04 -22.19 21.59
CA GLY A 68 -21.35 -23.44 22.29
C GLY A 68 -20.25 -23.98 23.21
N GLY A 69 -19.11 -23.27 23.36
CA GLY A 69 -18.03 -23.67 24.27
C GLY A 69 -17.30 -24.98 23.92
N ASN A 70 -17.50 -25.52 22.70
CA ASN A 70 -16.90 -26.78 22.25
C ASN A 70 -15.53 -26.58 21.55
N LEU A 71 -15.12 -25.33 21.35
CA LEU A 71 -13.74 -24.99 21.02
C LEU A 71 -12.96 -24.76 22.31
N THR A 72 -12.10 -25.71 22.68
CA THR A 72 -11.04 -25.49 23.66
C THR A 72 -9.96 -24.62 23.04
N VAL A 73 -10.23 -23.34 22.86
CA VAL A 73 -9.18 -22.36 22.62
C VAL A 73 -8.43 -22.28 23.95
N ASN A 74 -7.25 -22.87 24.02
CA ASN A 74 -6.40 -22.80 25.19
C ASN A 74 -5.85 -21.36 25.30
N TRP A 75 -6.66 -20.46 25.87
CA TRP A 75 -6.31 -19.05 26.13
C TRP A 75 -5.17 -18.89 27.16
N THR A 76 -4.61 -20.00 27.66
CA THR A 76 -3.52 -20.02 28.65
C THR A 76 -2.13 -19.90 28.01
N SER A 77 -1.99 -19.81 26.69
CA SER A 77 -0.74 -19.38 26.07
C SER A 77 -0.80 -17.89 25.77
N GLY A 78 0.06 -17.09 26.41
CA GLY A 78 0.32 -15.67 26.10
C GLY A 78 0.94 -15.42 24.71
N ASN A 79 0.51 -16.17 23.70
CA ASN A 79 0.84 -15.99 22.29
C ASN A 79 -0.47 -15.65 21.57
N LEU A 80 -0.64 -14.37 21.22
CA LEU A 80 -1.80 -13.87 20.47
C LEU A 80 -1.96 -14.68 19.17
N SER A 81 -3.13 -15.30 18.99
CA SER A 81 -3.54 -15.83 17.68
C SER A 81 -3.66 -14.67 16.68
N GLU A 82 -3.03 -14.80 15.52
CA GLU A 82 -3.04 -13.78 14.45
C GLU A 82 -3.99 -14.21 13.32
N SER A 83 -4.73 -13.26 12.76
CA SER A 83 -5.62 -13.54 11.63
C SER A 83 -4.83 -13.85 10.36
N SER A 84 -5.37 -14.67 9.45
CA SER A 84 -4.74 -14.91 8.13
C SER A 84 -4.44 -13.61 7.38
N ALA A 85 -5.30 -12.59 7.48
CA ALA A 85 -5.08 -11.30 6.84
C ALA A 85 -3.93 -10.48 7.47
N SER A 86 -3.77 -10.52 8.80
CA SER A 86 -2.66 -9.83 9.46
C SER A 86 -1.33 -10.53 9.18
N GLU A 87 -1.28 -11.86 9.20
CA GLU A 87 -0.08 -12.62 8.80
C GLU A 87 0.28 -12.37 7.32
N PHE A 88 -0.72 -12.30 6.43
CA PHE A 88 -0.51 -11.94 5.04
C PHE A 88 0.07 -10.53 4.87
N TRP A 89 -0.39 -9.54 5.64
CA TRP A 89 0.18 -8.19 5.59
C TRP A 89 1.64 -8.17 6.04
N HIS A 90 1.95 -8.74 7.22
CA HIS A 90 3.27 -8.67 7.83
C HIS A 90 4.32 -9.55 7.12
N ARG A 91 3.96 -10.80 6.79
CA ARG A 91 4.89 -11.79 6.22
C ARG A 91 4.75 -11.91 4.70
N GLY A 92 3.50 -11.82 4.22
CA GLY A 92 3.18 -11.92 2.81
C GLY A 92 3.53 -10.66 2.01
N ILE A 93 3.19 -9.45 2.47
CA ILE A 93 3.42 -8.23 1.68
C ILE A 93 4.64 -7.46 2.13
N LEU A 94 4.73 -7.17 3.43
CA LEU A 94 5.85 -6.40 3.97
C LEU A 94 7.12 -7.23 4.14
N SER A 95 6.99 -8.55 4.31
CA SER A 95 8.10 -9.45 4.63
C SER A 95 8.98 -8.89 5.76
N MET A 96 8.33 -8.48 6.86
CA MET A 96 9.01 -7.82 7.97
C MET A 96 10.10 -8.72 8.55
N SER A 97 11.34 -8.23 8.52
CA SER A 97 12.50 -8.91 9.11
C SER A 97 12.51 -8.77 10.63
N GLY A 98 13.28 -9.62 11.33
CA GLY A 98 13.38 -9.63 12.79
C GLY A 98 13.95 -8.34 13.41
N GLY A 99 14.54 -7.45 12.61
CA GLY A 99 15.05 -6.16 13.07
C GLY A 99 15.42 -5.21 11.93
N ILE A 100 15.73 -3.95 12.28
CA ILE A 100 16.10 -2.91 11.30
C ILE A 100 17.52 -3.09 10.73
N GLN A 101 18.36 -3.88 11.41
CA GLN A 101 19.71 -4.23 10.99
C GLN A 101 19.72 -5.33 9.90
N GLU A 102 18.63 -6.08 9.75
CA GLU A 102 18.51 -7.15 8.76
C GLU A 102 17.58 -6.71 7.64
N VAL A 103 18.16 -6.10 6.60
CA VAL A 103 17.40 -5.72 5.40
C VAL A 103 16.98 -7.00 4.69
N GLY A 104 15.71 -7.39 4.84
CA GLY A 104 15.16 -8.61 4.25
C GLY A 104 15.18 -8.62 2.72
N SER A 105 14.71 -9.71 2.12
CA SER A 105 14.64 -9.83 0.66
C SER A 105 13.60 -8.89 0.03
N VAL A 106 13.94 -8.25 -1.09
CA VAL A 106 13.01 -7.40 -1.83
C VAL A 106 11.93 -8.27 -2.52
N LYS A 107 10.65 -7.98 -2.27
CA LYS A 107 9.53 -8.66 -2.96
C LYS A 107 9.36 -8.11 -4.37
N TRP A 108 9.62 -8.93 -5.38
CA TRP A 108 9.57 -8.55 -6.79
C TRP A 108 8.19 -8.08 -7.27
N GLU A 109 7.11 -8.68 -6.76
CA GLU A 109 5.73 -8.28 -7.10
C GLU A 109 5.45 -6.83 -6.65
N LEU A 110 5.93 -6.46 -5.46
CA LEU A 110 5.81 -5.11 -4.94
C LEU A 110 6.66 -4.12 -5.73
N LEU A 111 7.89 -4.52 -6.11
CA LEU A 111 8.78 -3.71 -6.94
C LEU A 111 8.15 -3.40 -8.31
N LEU A 112 7.58 -4.41 -8.97
CA LEU A 112 6.90 -4.24 -10.25
C LEU A 112 5.66 -3.35 -10.13
N CYS A 113 4.88 -3.52 -9.07
CA CYS A 113 3.72 -2.68 -8.80
C CYS A 113 4.13 -1.21 -8.57
N LEU A 114 5.20 -0.99 -7.81
CA LEU A 114 5.78 0.33 -7.58
C LEU A 114 6.26 0.98 -8.88
N LEU A 115 6.94 0.21 -9.74
CA LEU A 115 7.38 0.68 -11.06
C LEU A 115 6.19 1.07 -11.93
N ALA A 116 5.10 0.28 -11.92
CA ALA A 116 3.88 0.59 -12.66
C ALA A 116 3.23 1.90 -12.18
N CYS A 117 3.15 2.14 -10.87
CA CYS A 117 2.67 3.40 -10.32
C CYS A 117 3.54 4.59 -10.77
N TRP A 118 4.87 4.44 -10.74
CA TRP A 118 5.80 5.47 -11.23
C TRP A 118 5.60 5.81 -12.70
N VAL A 119 5.49 4.79 -13.55
CA VAL A 119 5.24 4.94 -14.98
C VAL A 119 3.90 5.61 -15.24
N ALA A 120 2.84 5.22 -14.52
CA ALA A 120 1.53 5.86 -14.61
C ALA A 120 1.59 7.34 -14.23
N CYS A 121 2.25 7.70 -13.13
CA CYS A 121 2.44 9.09 -12.72
C CYS A 121 3.22 9.89 -13.77
N TYR A 122 4.29 9.32 -14.33
CA TYR A 122 5.06 9.95 -15.42
C TYR A 122 4.17 10.25 -16.64
N PHE A 123 3.35 9.30 -17.08
CA PHE A 123 2.43 9.49 -18.20
C PHE A 123 1.36 10.55 -17.90
N CYS A 124 0.83 10.60 -16.67
CA CYS A 124 -0.12 11.64 -16.25
C CYS A 124 0.49 13.05 -16.34
N ILE A 125 1.74 13.22 -15.88
CA ILE A 125 2.44 14.51 -15.93
C ILE A 125 2.80 14.88 -17.38
N TRP A 126 3.36 13.95 -18.14
CA TRP A 126 3.78 14.19 -19.52
C TRP A 126 2.61 14.65 -20.41
N LYS A 127 1.41 14.08 -20.23
CA LYS A 127 0.20 14.57 -20.90
C LYS A 127 -0.30 15.90 -20.33
N GLY A 128 -0.21 16.12 -19.02
CA GLY A 128 -0.70 17.34 -18.36
C GLY A 128 0.04 18.62 -18.79
N VAL A 129 1.36 18.57 -18.99
CA VAL A 129 2.17 19.76 -19.33
C VAL A 129 1.83 20.31 -20.73
N ARG A 130 1.34 19.47 -21.65
CA ARG A 130 0.94 19.91 -23.00
C ARG A 130 -0.39 20.68 -23.05
N PHE A 131 -1.20 20.70 -21.98
CA PHE A 131 -2.50 21.40 -21.97
C PHE A 131 -2.42 22.83 -21.41
N THR A 132 -1.42 23.16 -20.58
CA THR A 132 -1.29 24.47 -19.93
C THR A 132 -0.97 25.62 -20.89
N GLY A 133 -0.22 25.35 -21.96
CA GLY A 133 0.20 26.40 -22.91
C GLY A 133 -0.92 26.92 -23.83
N LYS A 134 -2.04 26.21 -23.97
CA LYS A 134 -3.13 26.61 -24.88
C LYS A 134 -4.16 27.55 -24.23
N THR A 135 -4.31 27.52 -22.91
CA THR A 135 -5.34 28.31 -22.21
C THR A 135 -4.84 29.66 -21.71
N THR A 136 -3.52 29.87 -21.60
CA THR A 136 -2.96 31.16 -21.16
C THR A 136 -3.07 32.24 -22.24
N ALA A 137 -2.99 31.88 -23.52
CA ALA A 137 -3.20 32.81 -24.63
C ALA A 137 -4.66 33.27 -24.77
N VAL A 138 -5.62 32.39 -24.48
CA VAL A 138 -7.05 32.73 -24.54
C VAL A 138 -7.45 33.62 -23.34
N MET A 139 -6.95 33.33 -22.13
CA MET A 139 -7.24 34.13 -20.94
C MET A 139 -6.69 35.56 -21.04
N SER A 140 -5.54 35.76 -21.68
CA SER A 140 -4.95 37.10 -21.85
C SER A 140 -5.60 37.92 -22.97
N VAL A 141 -6.25 37.28 -23.96
CA VAL A 141 -7.06 37.96 -24.97
C VAL A 141 -8.43 38.40 -24.41
N CYS A 142 -9.03 37.64 -23.49
CA CYS A 142 -10.30 38.01 -22.86
C CYS A 142 -10.19 39.09 -21.76
N LEU A 143 -8.98 39.46 -21.32
CA LEU A 143 -8.75 40.51 -20.31
C LEU A 143 -8.50 41.89 -20.91
N ASN A 144 -8.54 42.00 -22.25
CA ASN A 144 -8.28 43.26 -22.97
C ASN A 144 -9.49 43.74 -23.80
N GLU A 145 -10.69 43.24 -23.50
CA GLU A 145 -11.98 43.84 -23.91
C GLU A 145 -12.76 44.33 -22.69
#